data_AF-A0A365U1M8-F1
#
_entry.id   AF-A0A365U1M8-F1
#
_cell.length_a   1.000
_cell.length_b   1.000
_cell.length_c   1.000
_cell.angle_alpha   90.00
_cell.angle_beta   90.00
_cell.angle_gamma   90.00
#
_symmetry.space_group_name_H-M   'P 1'
#
loop_
_entity.id
_entity.type
_entity.pdbx_description
1 polymer ?
#
loop_
_entity_poly.entity_id
_entity_poly.type
_entity_poly.pdbx_seq_one_letter_code
_entity_poly.pdbx_strand_id
1 'polypeptide(L)'
;MSDGVQFEHMCGDKDAAVLDIVFIHGITGHPKETWTNADGDFWPCWLTDDLAGLCIHTAGYPSSVFAKWAKKEMTLHERASSLAEHMVSHGIGKRPLIIICHSLGGLLAKEMFRACCEAQDEDWNALGDRLKLVVFFATPHKGAALAAIVKVLIPRVSSPSIEALSNDTGFLTNLNNGYRDLAVKKGLTTIAYYEKYKTKDAALVVAEESADPGCTKTRPIPVDADHITICKPAFKDAPAYLSVRRHIDKVLAGCPAVTDDDQDGGLGPDDYSVPSEDDRRTLQEKLIDAGREYDYANANNLQNRFARRYHKLGLFTEAKTRHDTILSAVEQRFLTHVYGPKICAGAPESEIAAALQEHVIDPLCASSEHGKLTNSTILQALYYLTEQCHIQWDKP
;
A
#
# COMPACT_ATOMS: atom_id res chain seq x y z
N MET A 1 4.62 -18.62 -17.66
CA MET A 1 4.42 -17.91 -16.38
C MET A 1 5.59 -18.28 -15.50
N SER A 2 6.27 -17.31 -14.89
CA SER A 2 7.52 -17.55 -14.15
C SER A 2 7.25 -18.40 -12.90
N ASP A 3 8.09 -19.41 -12.67
CA ASP A 3 8.00 -20.36 -11.56
C ASP A 3 8.60 -19.83 -10.24
N GLY A 4 8.88 -18.53 -10.14
CA GLY A 4 9.52 -17.88 -9.00
C GLY A 4 8.54 -17.30 -7.98
N VAL A 5 9.07 -16.81 -6.85
CA VAL A 5 8.32 -15.95 -5.93
C VAL A 5 7.90 -14.70 -6.69
N GLN A 6 6.62 -14.37 -6.68
CA GLN A 6 6.06 -13.17 -7.27
C GLN A 6 5.77 -12.17 -6.16
N PHE A 7 6.35 -10.98 -6.30
CA PHE A 7 5.94 -9.80 -5.53
C PHE A 7 5.00 -8.99 -6.39
N GLU A 8 3.83 -8.69 -5.83
CA GLU A 8 2.86 -7.84 -6.49
C GLU A 8 2.46 -6.74 -5.52
N HIS A 9 2.53 -5.49 -6.00
CA HIS A 9 1.97 -4.35 -5.31
C HIS A 9 0.46 -4.38 -5.46
N MET A 10 -0.27 -4.31 -4.35
CA MET A 10 -1.73 -4.46 -4.34
C MET A 10 -2.47 -3.13 -4.25
N CYS A 11 -2.07 -2.29 -3.29
CA CYS A 11 -2.74 -1.04 -2.93
C CYS A 11 -1.84 -0.17 -2.07
N GLY A 12 -2.23 1.10 -1.92
CA GLY A 12 -1.39 2.13 -1.31
C GLY A 12 -0.62 2.92 -2.37
N ASP A 13 -0.31 4.17 -2.05
CA ASP A 13 0.57 5.00 -2.87
C ASP A 13 2.02 4.74 -2.47
N LYS A 14 2.85 4.29 -3.42
CA LYS A 14 4.25 3.96 -3.16
C LYS A 14 5.07 5.18 -2.78
N ASP A 15 4.74 6.35 -3.31
CA ASP A 15 5.52 7.56 -3.17
C ASP A 15 5.16 8.27 -1.86
N ALA A 16 3.89 8.23 -1.47
CA ALA A 16 3.42 8.76 -0.18
C ALA A 16 3.53 7.78 1.00
N ALA A 17 3.98 6.53 0.77
CA ALA A 17 4.06 5.52 1.81
C ALA A 17 5.28 5.67 2.72
N VAL A 18 5.02 5.64 4.02
CA VAL A 18 6.03 5.61 5.10
C VAL A 18 6.19 4.22 5.70
N LEU A 19 5.33 3.27 5.34
CA LEU A 19 5.29 1.92 5.91
C LEU A 19 4.96 0.88 4.84
N ASP A 20 5.81 -0.14 4.71
CA ASP A 20 5.54 -1.28 3.84
C ASP A 20 4.87 -2.42 4.63
N ILE A 21 3.88 -3.06 4.01
CA ILE A 21 3.24 -4.26 4.54
C ILE A 21 3.32 -5.37 3.51
N VAL A 22 3.95 -6.48 3.86
CA VAL A 22 4.08 -7.66 3.00
C VAL A 22 3.24 -8.81 3.54
N PHE A 23 2.33 -9.29 2.70
CA PHE A 23 1.48 -10.44 2.97
C PHE A 23 2.07 -11.73 2.39
N ILE A 24 2.29 -12.75 3.23
CA ILE A 24 2.91 -14.04 2.84
C ILE A 24 1.94 -15.18 3.10
N HIS A 25 1.45 -15.83 2.04
CA HIS A 25 0.47 -16.90 2.16
C HIS A 25 1.09 -18.25 2.59
N GLY A 26 0.24 -19.25 2.86
CA GLY A 26 0.64 -20.62 3.24
C GLY A 26 0.80 -21.60 2.07
N ILE A 27 1.00 -22.88 2.41
CA ILE A 27 1.45 -23.96 1.50
C ILE A 27 0.50 -24.30 0.32
N THR A 28 -0.76 -23.88 0.39
CA THR A 28 -1.75 -24.02 -0.71
C THR A 28 -2.39 -22.70 -1.10
N GLY A 29 -1.88 -21.58 -0.59
CA GLY A 29 -2.46 -20.26 -0.81
C GLY A 29 -2.16 -19.71 -2.19
N HIS A 30 -2.93 -18.68 -2.56
CA HIS A 30 -2.61 -17.76 -3.65
C HIS A 30 -2.28 -16.40 -3.04
N PRO A 31 -1.33 -15.61 -3.59
CA PRO A 31 -0.94 -14.30 -3.05
C PRO A 31 -2.13 -13.36 -2.80
N LYS A 32 -3.16 -13.41 -3.66
CA LYS A 32 -4.40 -12.64 -3.50
C LYS A 32 -5.51 -13.39 -2.73
N GLU A 33 -5.93 -14.57 -3.21
CA GLU A 33 -7.12 -15.29 -2.71
C GLU A 33 -7.01 -15.70 -1.23
N THR A 34 -5.79 -15.85 -0.70
CA THR A 34 -5.57 -16.13 0.72
C THR A 34 -6.14 -15.03 1.61
N TRP A 35 -6.15 -13.79 1.13
CA TRP A 35 -6.59 -12.61 1.87
C TRP A 35 -7.90 -12.04 1.31
N THR A 36 -8.62 -12.83 0.50
CA THR A 36 -9.92 -12.47 -0.04
C THR A 36 -11.01 -13.20 0.76
N ASN A 37 -11.98 -12.45 1.28
CA ASN A 37 -13.13 -12.97 2.03
C ASN A 37 -14.14 -13.68 1.10
N ALA A 38 -15.24 -14.19 1.67
CA ALA A 38 -16.27 -14.91 0.91
C ALA A 38 -17.03 -14.01 -0.08
N ASP A 39 -17.10 -12.71 0.19
CA ASP A 39 -17.79 -11.71 -0.65
C ASP A 39 -16.91 -11.22 -1.81
N GLY A 40 -15.64 -11.65 -1.86
CA GLY A 40 -14.69 -11.27 -2.91
C GLY A 40 -13.83 -10.05 -2.57
N ASP A 41 -13.96 -9.51 -1.36
CA ASP A 41 -13.17 -8.37 -0.91
C ASP A 41 -11.77 -8.80 -0.49
N PHE A 42 -10.77 -8.14 -1.09
CA PHE A 42 -9.39 -8.23 -0.65
C PHE A 42 -9.17 -7.28 0.52
N TRP A 43 -9.36 -7.80 1.74
CA TRP A 43 -9.36 -6.98 2.95
C TRP A 43 -8.07 -6.19 3.22
N PRO A 44 -6.86 -6.55 2.73
CA PRO A 44 -5.71 -5.69 2.92
C PRO A 44 -5.91 -4.26 2.37
N CYS A 45 -6.69 -4.07 1.29
CA CYS A 45 -7.04 -2.72 0.81
C CYS A 45 -7.86 -1.92 1.83
N TRP A 46 -8.62 -2.58 2.71
CA TRP A 46 -9.32 -1.88 3.78
C TRP A 46 -8.35 -1.17 4.72
N LEU A 47 -7.10 -1.66 4.86
CA LEU A 47 -6.09 -0.97 5.67
C LEU A 47 -5.69 0.36 5.04
N THR A 48 -5.55 0.44 3.71
CA THR A 48 -5.22 1.68 3.01
C THR A 48 -6.38 2.67 2.97
N ASP A 49 -7.62 2.19 3.04
CA ASP A 49 -8.80 3.05 3.20
C ASP A 49 -8.84 3.70 4.60
N ASP A 50 -8.45 2.93 5.63
CA ASP A 50 -8.59 3.32 7.03
C ASP A 50 -7.33 4.03 7.58
N LEU A 51 -6.17 3.79 6.96
CA LEU A 51 -4.85 4.33 7.36
C LEU A 51 -4.07 4.79 6.12
N ALA A 52 -3.71 6.08 6.09
CA ALA A 52 -2.85 6.65 5.06
C ALA A 52 -1.38 6.25 5.24
N GLY A 53 -0.56 6.39 4.19
CA GLY A 53 0.89 6.16 4.25
C GLY A 53 1.31 4.69 4.26
N LEU A 54 0.41 3.77 3.92
CA LEU A 54 0.71 2.35 3.78
C LEU A 54 0.94 1.97 2.32
N CYS A 55 1.94 1.11 2.08
CA CYS A 55 2.14 0.43 0.80
C CYS A 55 2.04 -1.09 1.01
N ILE A 56 1.09 -1.73 0.32
CA ILE A 56 0.75 -3.14 0.55
C ILE A 56 1.22 -3.98 -0.62
N HIS A 57 1.96 -5.04 -0.28
CA HIS A 57 2.47 -6.03 -1.21
C HIS A 57 2.01 -7.43 -0.80
N THR A 58 1.86 -8.30 -1.78
CA THR A 58 1.78 -9.75 -1.54
C THR A 58 3.04 -10.40 -2.04
N ALA A 59 3.67 -11.22 -1.20
CA ALA A 59 4.65 -12.18 -1.61
C ALA A 59 3.95 -13.52 -1.79
N GLY A 60 3.96 -14.04 -3.01
CA GLY A 60 3.43 -15.35 -3.27
C GLY A 60 4.34 -16.22 -4.08
N TYR A 61 4.10 -17.51 -3.98
CA TYR A 61 4.66 -18.52 -4.85
C TYR A 61 3.46 -19.28 -5.43
N PRO A 62 3.48 -19.66 -6.72
CA PRO A 62 2.41 -20.46 -7.27
C PRO A 62 2.14 -21.70 -6.39
N SER A 63 0.88 -22.08 -6.21
CA SER A 63 0.55 -23.34 -5.51
C SER A 63 1.21 -24.56 -6.16
N SER A 64 1.48 -24.49 -7.48
CA SER A 64 2.27 -25.45 -8.25
C SER A 64 3.76 -25.46 -7.89
N VAL A 65 4.32 -24.35 -7.39
CA VAL A 65 5.70 -24.31 -6.88
C VAL A 65 5.83 -25.23 -5.68
N PHE A 66 4.80 -25.49 -4.86
CA PHE A 66 4.89 -26.52 -3.82
C PHE A 66 4.82 -27.95 -4.31
N ALA A 67 4.06 -28.23 -5.37
CA ALA A 67 4.18 -29.50 -6.06
C ALA A 67 5.61 -29.70 -6.61
N LYS A 68 6.37 -28.62 -6.83
CA LYS A 68 7.81 -28.61 -7.12
C LYS A 68 8.71 -28.55 -5.86
N TRP A 69 8.27 -27.97 -4.73
CA TRP A 69 8.93 -28.15 -3.41
C TRP A 69 9.01 -29.65 -3.09
N ALA A 70 8.01 -30.42 -3.52
CA ALA A 70 8.01 -31.87 -3.44
C ALA A 70 8.99 -32.60 -4.33
N LYS A 71 9.56 -31.93 -5.34
CA LYS A 71 10.39 -32.53 -6.37
C LYS A 71 11.88 -32.09 -6.37
N LYS A 72 12.36 -31.47 -5.27
CA LYS A 72 13.79 -31.20 -4.92
C LYS A 72 14.46 -29.85 -5.29
N GLU A 73 13.77 -28.78 -5.69
CA GLU A 73 14.50 -27.62 -6.25
C GLU A 73 15.04 -26.59 -5.23
N MET A 74 14.36 -26.29 -4.10
CA MET A 74 14.88 -25.35 -3.08
C MET A 74 14.34 -25.66 -1.68
N THR A 75 15.21 -25.55 -0.68
CA THR A 75 14.97 -25.63 0.78
C THR A 75 14.21 -24.40 1.32
N LEU A 76 13.74 -24.45 2.58
CA LEU A 76 13.13 -23.29 3.23
C LEU A 76 14.10 -22.09 3.29
N HIS A 77 15.37 -22.37 3.59
CA HIS A 77 16.43 -21.38 3.66
C HIS A 77 16.65 -20.68 2.31
N GLU A 78 16.84 -21.43 1.23
CA GLU A 78 17.04 -20.84 -0.11
C GLU A 78 15.85 -20.01 -0.56
N ARG A 79 14.63 -20.37 -0.15
CA ARG A 79 13.42 -19.61 -0.47
C ARG A 79 13.28 -18.35 0.35
N ALA A 80 13.67 -18.40 1.62
CA ALA A 80 13.76 -17.23 2.47
C ALA A 80 14.80 -16.24 1.92
N SER A 81 15.95 -16.75 1.49
CA SER A 81 16.99 -15.97 0.82
C SER A 81 16.49 -15.34 -0.48
N SER A 82 15.82 -16.13 -1.34
CA SER A 82 15.22 -15.59 -2.57
C SER A 82 14.11 -14.58 -2.30
N LEU A 83 13.34 -14.73 -1.21
CA LEU A 83 12.33 -13.77 -0.80
C LEU A 83 12.95 -12.45 -0.38
N ALA A 84 13.98 -12.48 0.47
CA ALA A 84 14.73 -11.30 0.92
C ALA A 84 15.35 -10.55 -0.27
N GLU A 85 16.04 -11.28 -1.16
CA GLU A 85 16.65 -10.72 -2.37
C GLU A 85 15.61 -10.00 -3.24
N HIS A 86 14.46 -10.63 -3.43
CA HIS A 86 13.42 -10.10 -4.28
C HIS A 86 12.74 -8.86 -3.66
N MET A 87 12.62 -8.81 -2.31
CA MET A 87 12.18 -7.60 -1.59
C MET A 87 13.14 -6.45 -1.78
N VAL A 88 14.44 -6.67 -1.50
CA VAL A 88 15.49 -5.66 -1.65
C VAL A 88 15.54 -5.14 -3.09
N SER A 89 15.52 -6.05 -4.08
CA SER A 89 15.55 -5.71 -5.51
C SER A 89 14.37 -4.86 -5.96
N HIS A 90 13.21 -4.96 -5.30
CA HIS A 90 12.02 -4.16 -5.58
C HIS A 90 11.91 -2.91 -4.71
N GLY A 91 12.94 -2.62 -3.88
CA GLY A 91 12.94 -1.51 -2.93
C GLY A 91 11.94 -1.67 -1.78
N ILE A 92 11.43 -2.88 -1.55
CA ILE A 92 10.51 -3.18 -0.45
C ILE A 92 11.33 -3.27 0.84
N GLY A 93 10.87 -2.60 1.89
CA GLY A 93 11.59 -2.51 3.16
C GLY A 93 12.74 -1.52 3.11
N LYS A 94 12.66 -0.48 2.26
CA LYS A 94 13.46 0.75 2.40
C LYS A 94 12.98 1.65 3.54
N ARG A 95 11.70 1.51 3.87
CA ARG A 95 11.00 2.12 5.01
C ARG A 95 10.70 1.05 6.08
N PRO A 96 10.19 1.42 7.27
CA PRO A 96 9.70 0.43 8.23
C PRO A 96 8.78 -0.60 7.57
N LEU A 97 8.93 -1.86 7.98
CA LEU A 97 8.30 -3.02 7.35
C LEU A 97 7.45 -3.80 8.35
N ILE A 98 6.29 -4.26 7.88
CA ILE A 98 5.42 -5.21 8.55
C ILE A 98 5.28 -6.46 7.68
N ILE A 99 5.32 -7.64 8.30
CA ILE A 99 4.99 -8.90 7.63
C ILE A 99 3.73 -9.48 8.25
N ILE A 100 2.75 -9.80 7.41
CA ILE A 100 1.54 -10.51 7.80
C ILE A 100 1.54 -11.84 7.07
N CYS A 101 1.46 -12.95 7.80
CA CYS A 101 1.71 -14.25 7.23
C CYS A 101 0.74 -15.32 7.73
N HIS A 102 0.47 -16.30 6.89
CA HIS A 102 -0.46 -17.39 7.17
C HIS A 102 0.23 -18.75 7.12
N SER A 103 -0.06 -19.61 8.10
CA SER A 103 0.38 -21.01 8.12
C SER A 103 1.89 -21.12 7.86
N LEU A 104 2.31 -21.96 6.91
CA LEU A 104 3.72 -22.15 6.52
C LEU A 104 4.43 -20.85 6.09
N GLY A 105 3.71 -19.86 5.57
CA GLY A 105 4.27 -18.55 5.22
C GLY A 105 4.95 -17.86 6.41
N GLY A 106 4.49 -18.14 7.63
CA GLY A 106 5.14 -17.64 8.84
C GLY A 106 6.48 -18.31 9.15
N LEU A 107 6.68 -19.58 8.79
CA LEU A 107 8.00 -20.23 8.93
C LEU A 107 8.99 -19.65 7.90
N LEU A 108 8.52 -19.37 6.69
CA LEU A 108 9.31 -18.67 5.68
C LEU A 108 9.70 -17.26 6.15
N ALA A 109 8.77 -16.51 6.73
CA ALA A 109 9.05 -15.18 7.30
C ALA A 109 10.10 -15.22 8.41
N LYS A 110 10.05 -16.24 9.29
CA LYS A 110 11.06 -16.43 10.35
C LYS A 110 12.44 -16.70 9.78
N GLU A 111 12.53 -17.59 8.79
CA GLU A 111 13.79 -17.93 8.14
C GLU A 111 14.37 -16.74 7.39
N MET A 112 13.53 -15.97 6.69
CA MET A 112 13.93 -14.75 5.99
C MET A 112 14.47 -13.71 6.98
N PHE A 113 13.75 -13.47 8.07
CA PHE A 113 14.21 -12.54 9.11
C PHE A 113 15.55 -12.96 9.72
N ARG A 114 15.74 -14.27 9.97
CA ARG A 114 17.03 -14.81 10.42
C ARG A 114 18.13 -14.54 9.41
N ALA A 115 17.91 -14.91 8.15
CA ALA A 115 18.88 -14.71 7.07
C ALA A 115 19.26 -13.24 6.92
N CYS A 116 18.29 -12.32 6.95
CA CYS A 116 18.53 -10.88 6.94
C CYS A 116 19.36 -10.40 8.13
N CYS A 117 19.04 -10.83 9.35
CA CYS A 117 19.78 -10.41 10.55
C CYS A 117 21.24 -10.93 10.60
N GLU A 118 21.49 -12.07 9.98
CA GLU A 118 22.80 -12.74 9.93
C GLU A 118 23.61 -12.38 8.69
N ALA A 119 23.00 -11.70 7.72
CA ALA A 119 23.64 -11.29 6.48
C ALA A 119 24.73 -10.23 6.72
N GLN A 120 25.83 -10.36 5.97
CA GLN A 120 26.85 -9.32 5.82
C GLN A 120 26.48 -8.28 4.77
N ASP A 121 25.59 -8.65 3.85
CA ASP A 121 25.02 -7.73 2.88
C ASP A 121 24.22 -6.63 3.60
N GLU A 122 24.58 -5.37 3.35
CA GLU A 122 24.03 -4.22 4.07
C GLU A 122 22.54 -4.03 3.80
N ASP A 123 22.08 -4.30 2.58
CA ASP A 123 20.67 -4.15 2.21
C ASP A 123 19.80 -5.22 2.89
N TRP A 124 20.29 -6.46 2.95
CA TRP A 124 19.63 -7.53 3.70
C TRP A 124 19.62 -7.26 5.20
N ASN A 125 20.73 -6.76 5.76
CA ASN A 125 20.79 -6.43 7.18
C ASN A 125 19.80 -5.30 7.51
N ALA A 126 19.76 -4.27 6.66
CA ALA A 126 18.82 -3.15 6.77
C ALA A 126 17.37 -3.62 6.65
N LEU A 127 17.05 -4.58 5.78
CA LEU A 127 15.72 -5.18 5.69
C LEU A 127 15.30 -5.83 7.03
N GLY A 128 16.23 -6.54 7.67
CA GLY A 128 16.04 -7.10 9.01
C GLY A 128 15.83 -6.02 10.08
N ASP A 129 16.61 -4.94 10.05
CA ASP A 129 16.49 -3.81 11.00
C ASP A 129 15.17 -3.03 10.84
N ARG A 130 14.65 -2.95 9.62
CA ARG A 130 13.42 -2.22 9.31
C ARG A 130 12.17 -3.02 9.60
N LEU A 131 12.24 -4.34 9.78
CA LEU A 131 11.10 -5.16 10.20
C LEU A 131 10.67 -4.79 11.63
N LYS A 132 9.49 -4.18 11.79
CA LYS A 132 8.97 -3.69 13.08
C LYS A 132 7.85 -4.54 13.66
N LEU A 133 7.10 -5.24 12.81
CA LEU A 133 6.00 -6.11 13.23
C LEU A 133 5.91 -7.36 12.36
N VAL A 134 5.72 -8.51 13.01
CA VAL A 134 5.23 -9.74 12.36
C VAL A 134 3.91 -10.17 12.95
N VAL A 135 2.95 -10.47 12.08
CA VAL A 135 1.65 -11.04 12.42
C VAL A 135 1.54 -12.46 11.87
N PHE A 136 1.36 -13.43 12.76
CA PHE A 136 1.15 -14.83 12.42
C PHE A 136 -0.34 -15.20 12.49
N PHE A 137 -0.90 -15.68 11.39
CA PHE A 137 -2.20 -16.35 11.35
C PHE A 137 -1.99 -17.86 11.24
N ALA A 138 -2.34 -18.60 12.28
CA ALA A 138 -2.30 -20.06 12.31
C ALA A 138 -0.94 -20.67 11.89
N THR A 139 0.18 -20.01 12.21
CA THR A 139 1.51 -20.53 11.90
C THR A 139 1.90 -21.63 12.89
N PRO A 140 2.24 -22.84 12.42
CA PRO A 140 2.65 -23.94 13.28
C PRO A 140 4.13 -23.80 13.68
N HIS A 141 4.42 -23.26 14.86
CA HIS A 141 5.80 -23.09 15.33
C HIS A 141 6.46 -24.37 15.86
N LYS A 142 5.73 -25.51 15.87
CA LYS A 142 6.18 -26.82 16.35
C LYS A 142 5.95 -27.90 15.28
N GLY A 143 6.89 -28.85 15.16
CA GLY A 143 6.90 -29.85 14.08
C GLY A 143 5.67 -30.75 13.99
N ALA A 144 5.16 -31.24 15.12
CA ALA A 144 3.97 -32.10 15.12
C ALA A 144 2.73 -31.40 14.51
N ALA A 145 2.56 -30.09 14.76
CA ALA A 145 1.47 -29.31 14.20
C ALA A 145 1.65 -29.10 12.69
N LEU A 146 2.87 -28.85 12.23
CA LEU A 146 3.17 -28.74 10.80
C LEU A 146 2.87 -30.05 10.05
N ALA A 147 3.29 -31.19 10.60
CA ALA A 147 3.01 -32.50 10.01
C ALA A 147 1.50 -32.75 9.83
N ALA A 148 0.69 -32.36 10.82
CA ALA A 148 -0.76 -32.46 10.75
C ALA A 148 -1.35 -31.56 9.63
N ILE A 149 -0.87 -30.32 9.51
CA ILE A 149 -1.29 -29.38 8.46
C ILE A 149 -0.98 -29.93 7.07
N VAL A 150 0.26 -30.40 6.86
CA VAL A 150 0.71 -30.95 5.56
C VAL A 150 -0.17 -32.12 5.15
N LYS A 151 -0.46 -33.04 6.07
CA LYS A 151 -1.32 -34.21 5.81
C LYS A 151 -2.73 -33.83 5.35
N VAL A 152 -3.30 -32.76 5.90
CA VAL A 152 -4.68 -32.33 5.63
C VAL A 152 -4.78 -31.45 4.39
N LEU A 153 -3.90 -30.46 4.24
CA LEU A 153 -3.99 -29.50 3.14
C LEU A 153 -3.42 -30.03 1.83
N ILE A 154 -2.41 -30.92 1.90
CA ILE A 154 -1.75 -31.46 0.71
C ILE A 154 -1.64 -32.99 0.85
N PRO A 155 -2.78 -33.69 0.81
CA PRO A 155 -2.78 -35.14 0.91
C PRO A 155 -2.01 -35.74 -0.28
N ARG A 156 -1.19 -36.77 0.00
CA ARG A 156 -0.44 -37.56 -1.00
C ARG A 156 0.75 -36.86 -1.68
N VAL A 157 1.21 -35.73 -1.16
CA VAL A 157 2.47 -35.11 -1.60
C VAL A 157 3.58 -35.45 -0.61
N SER A 158 4.57 -36.22 -1.07
CA SER A 158 5.82 -36.50 -0.35
C SER A 158 6.92 -35.60 -0.90
N SER A 159 7.36 -34.65 -0.10
CA SER A 159 8.53 -33.81 -0.40
C SER A 159 9.62 -34.15 0.59
N PRO A 160 10.87 -34.42 0.16
CA PRO A 160 11.99 -34.52 1.10
C PRO A 160 12.12 -33.28 1.99
N SER A 161 11.88 -32.08 1.45
CA SER A 161 11.97 -30.81 2.20
C SER A 161 10.80 -30.61 3.16
N ILE A 162 9.57 -30.92 2.76
CA ILE A 162 8.39 -30.79 3.65
C ILE A 162 8.38 -31.90 4.70
N GLU A 163 8.80 -33.12 4.35
CA GLU A 163 8.98 -34.23 5.29
C GLU A 163 10.11 -33.95 6.26
N ALA A 164 11.26 -33.45 5.78
CA ALA A 164 12.33 -33.00 6.66
C ALA A 164 11.81 -31.90 7.59
N LEU A 165 11.13 -30.88 7.08
CA LEU A 165 10.58 -29.80 7.91
C LEU A 165 9.55 -30.29 8.93
N SER A 166 8.71 -31.26 8.56
CA SER A 166 7.64 -31.80 9.42
C SER A 166 8.16 -32.80 10.45
N ASN A 167 9.18 -33.59 10.10
CA ASN A 167 9.76 -34.62 10.95
C ASN A 167 10.93 -34.08 11.79
N ASP A 168 11.59 -33.01 11.35
CA ASP A 168 12.69 -32.37 12.06
C ASP A 168 12.17 -31.37 13.09
N THR A 169 11.78 -31.94 14.23
CA THR A 169 11.44 -31.17 15.42
C THR A 169 12.60 -30.28 15.89
N GLY A 170 13.85 -30.66 15.61
CA GLY A 170 15.05 -29.89 15.97
C GLY A 170 15.18 -28.63 15.14
N PHE A 171 15.01 -28.71 13.82
CA PHE A 171 15.04 -27.55 12.92
C PHE A 171 14.00 -26.50 13.30
N LEU A 172 12.73 -26.90 13.46
CA LEU A 172 11.67 -25.92 13.79
C LEU A 172 11.85 -25.33 15.19
N THR A 173 12.33 -26.11 16.14
CA THR A 173 12.67 -25.60 17.48
C THR A 173 13.84 -24.60 17.40
N ASN A 174 14.88 -24.91 16.63
CA ASN A 174 16.01 -24.02 16.40
C ASN A 174 15.59 -22.72 15.70
N LEU A 175 14.79 -22.81 14.63
CA LEU A 175 14.25 -21.66 13.92
C LEU A 175 13.39 -20.79 14.84
N ASN A 176 12.52 -21.42 15.63
CA ASN A 176 11.67 -20.69 16.57
C ASN A 176 12.50 -19.99 17.66
N ASN A 177 13.49 -20.66 18.23
CA ASN A 177 14.38 -20.07 19.24
C ASN A 177 15.22 -18.92 18.66
N GLY A 178 15.84 -19.12 17.51
CA GLY A 178 16.60 -18.07 16.83
C GLY A 178 15.73 -16.85 16.49
N TYR A 179 14.50 -17.07 16.00
CA TYR A 179 13.55 -15.99 15.78
C TYR A 179 13.24 -15.20 17.06
N ARG A 180 13.02 -15.88 18.20
CA ARG A 180 12.75 -15.22 19.49
C ARG A 180 13.92 -14.36 19.95
N ASP A 181 15.14 -14.90 19.86
CA ASP A 181 16.35 -14.20 20.28
C ASP A 181 16.59 -12.96 19.41
N LEU A 182 16.44 -13.10 18.09
CA LEU A 182 16.54 -11.98 17.15
C LEU A 182 15.42 -10.96 17.34
N ALA A 183 14.19 -11.40 17.60
CA ALA A 183 13.07 -10.51 17.82
C ALA A 183 13.30 -9.61 19.04
N VAL A 184 13.82 -10.18 20.14
CA VAL A 184 14.23 -9.41 21.32
C VAL A 184 15.38 -8.46 20.98
N LYS A 185 16.43 -8.96 20.31
CA LYS A 185 17.61 -8.17 19.95
C LYS A 185 17.29 -6.96 19.07
N LYS A 186 16.38 -7.12 18.10
CA LYS A 186 15.99 -6.09 17.13
C LYS A 186 14.78 -5.25 17.57
N GLY A 187 14.17 -5.56 18.73
CA GLY A 187 12.96 -4.88 19.19
C GLY A 187 11.73 -5.16 18.31
N LEU A 188 11.69 -6.32 17.64
CA LEU A 188 10.60 -6.74 16.78
C LEU A 188 9.35 -7.06 17.60
N THR A 189 8.22 -6.45 17.24
CA THR A 189 6.92 -6.84 17.80
C THR A 189 6.36 -8.05 17.08
N THR A 190 5.79 -9.00 17.83
CA THR A 190 5.19 -10.22 17.27
C THR A 190 3.78 -10.40 17.81
N ILE A 191 2.82 -10.65 16.92
CA ILE A 191 1.43 -10.97 17.24
C ILE A 191 1.06 -12.29 16.59
N ALA A 192 0.30 -13.14 17.29
CA ALA A 192 -0.12 -14.44 16.79
C ALA A 192 -1.63 -14.63 16.99
N TYR A 193 -2.28 -15.23 15.99
CA TYR A 193 -3.68 -15.62 15.99
C TYR A 193 -3.80 -17.11 15.73
N TYR A 194 -4.76 -17.75 16.38
CA TYR A 194 -5.02 -19.19 16.22
C TYR A 194 -6.51 -19.50 16.04
N GLU A 195 -6.79 -20.57 15.32
CA GLU A 195 -8.13 -20.99 14.94
C GLU A 195 -8.83 -21.77 16.07
N LYS A 196 -10.16 -21.78 16.06
CA LYS A 196 -10.98 -22.59 16.97
C LYS A 196 -11.70 -23.73 16.26
N TYR A 197 -11.99 -23.59 14.97
CA TYR A 197 -12.74 -24.59 14.20
C TYR A 197 -11.81 -25.55 13.46
N LYS A 198 -12.27 -26.80 13.37
CA LYS A 198 -11.62 -27.86 12.60
C LYS A 198 -11.73 -27.57 11.11
N THR A 199 -10.67 -27.88 10.36
CA THR A 199 -10.67 -27.73 8.89
C THR A 199 -11.05 -29.05 8.20
N LYS A 200 -12.11 -29.04 7.37
CA LYS A 200 -12.55 -30.17 6.48
C LYS A 200 -12.72 -31.54 7.16
N ASP A 201 -13.60 -31.67 8.15
CA ASP A 201 -13.88 -32.90 8.95
C ASP A 201 -12.64 -33.54 9.64
N ALA A 202 -11.44 -33.03 9.38
CA ALA A 202 -10.19 -33.42 10.02
C ALA A 202 -10.02 -32.60 11.31
N ALA A 203 -9.47 -33.23 12.34
CA ALA A 203 -9.17 -32.59 13.64
C ALA A 203 -7.99 -31.60 13.57
N LEU A 204 -7.86 -30.83 12.48
CA LEU A 204 -6.81 -29.83 12.34
C LEU A 204 -7.25 -28.53 12.99
N VAL A 205 -6.64 -28.24 14.13
CA VAL A 205 -6.62 -26.94 14.80
C VAL A 205 -5.17 -26.70 15.20
N VAL A 206 -4.58 -25.58 14.79
CA VAL A 206 -3.34 -25.10 15.42
C VAL A 206 -3.70 -24.65 16.84
N ALA A 207 -3.47 -25.54 17.80
CA ALA A 207 -3.70 -25.24 19.21
C ALA A 207 -2.89 -24.02 19.65
N GLU A 208 -3.35 -23.35 20.70
CA GLU A 208 -2.73 -22.13 21.24
C GLU A 208 -1.22 -22.32 21.45
N GLU A 209 -0.81 -23.47 21.98
CA GLU A 209 0.58 -23.79 22.28
C GLU A 209 1.43 -23.98 21.01
N SER A 210 0.82 -24.31 19.88
CA SER A 210 1.51 -24.45 18.59
C SER A 210 1.56 -23.14 17.81
N ALA A 211 0.59 -22.24 18.03
CA ALA A 211 0.54 -20.90 17.46
C ALA A 211 1.39 -19.89 18.25
N ASP A 212 1.79 -20.20 19.49
CA ASP A 212 2.66 -19.35 20.28
C ASP A 212 4.11 -19.38 19.77
N PRO A 213 4.66 -18.26 19.25
CA PRO A 213 6.07 -18.19 18.87
C PRO A 213 7.00 -18.13 20.10
N GLY A 214 6.49 -17.90 21.31
CA GLY A 214 7.26 -17.76 22.54
C GLY A 214 7.96 -16.41 22.69
N CYS A 215 7.55 -15.41 21.91
CA CYS A 215 8.11 -14.05 21.97
C CYS A 215 7.59 -13.29 23.19
N THR A 216 8.44 -12.45 23.78
CA THR A 216 8.09 -11.63 24.95
C THR A 216 6.88 -10.75 24.63
N LYS A 217 5.86 -10.73 25.49
CA LYS A 217 4.60 -9.96 25.34
C LYS A 217 3.67 -10.45 24.22
N THR A 218 3.97 -11.57 23.55
CA THR A 218 3.03 -12.22 22.64
C THR A 218 2.16 -13.19 23.41
N ARG A 219 0.84 -13.04 23.31
CA ARG A 219 -0.13 -14.04 23.73
C ARG A 219 -1.00 -14.36 22.51
N PRO A 220 -1.08 -15.63 22.05
CA PRO A 220 -1.92 -15.95 20.91
C PRO A 220 -3.38 -15.56 21.14
N ILE A 221 -3.97 -14.92 20.15
CA ILE A 221 -5.36 -14.43 20.21
C ILE A 221 -6.25 -15.44 19.47
N PRO A 222 -7.31 -15.97 20.11
CA PRO A 222 -8.23 -16.88 19.45
C PRO A 222 -9.08 -16.17 18.41
N VAL A 223 -9.38 -16.86 17.32
CA VAL A 223 -10.30 -16.41 16.28
C VAL A 223 -11.29 -17.53 15.97
N ASP A 224 -12.58 -17.20 15.97
CA ASP A 224 -13.69 -18.11 15.66
C ASP A 224 -13.77 -18.41 14.16
N ALA A 225 -12.76 -19.11 13.66
CA ALA A 225 -12.57 -19.48 12.27
C ALA A 225 -11.87 -20.84 12.17
N ASP A 226 -11.83 -21.40 10.95
CA ASP A 226 -10.98 -22.54 10.61
C ASP A 226 -9.62 -22.08 10.04
N HIS A 227 -8.74 -23.02 9.71
CA HIS A 227 -7.39 -22.71 9.24
C HIS A 227 -7.34 -21.90 7.95
N ILE A 228 -8.38 -21.98 7.12
CA ILE A 228 -8.44 -21.31 5.82
C ILE A 228 -9.03 -19.91 5.98
N THR A 229 -10.05 -19.78 6.82
CA THR A 229 -10.85 -18.55 7.01
C THR A 229 -10.30 -17.62 8.08
N ILE A 230 -9.39 -18.08 8.95
CA ILE A 230 -8.80 -17.27 10.03
C ILE A 230 -8.14 -15.97 9.53
N CYS A 231 -7.55 -16.00 8.33
CA CYS A 231 -6.89 -14.85 7.71
C CYS A 231 -7.81 -14.05 6.77
N LYS A 232 -9.13 -14.29 6.83
CA LYS A 232 -10.15 -13.71 5.94
C LYS A 232 -11.26 -13.03 6.75
N PRO A 233 -11.00 -11.89 7.40
CA PRO A 233 -12.02 -11.11 8.07
C PRO A 233 -13.21 -10.85 7.15
N ALA A 234 -14.43 -11.14 7.63
CA ALA A 234 -15.63 -10.99 6.81
C ALA A 234 -15.98 -9.52 6.53
N PHE A 235 -15.69 -8.61 7.46
CA PHE A 235 -16.01 -7.18 7.37
C PHE A 235 -15.03 -6.35 8.23
N LYS A 236 -15.00 -5.01 8.05
CA LYS A 236 -14.07 -4.10 8.75
C LYS A 236 -14.23 -4.06 10.28
N ASP A 237 -15.36 -4.49 10.83
CA ASP A 237 -15.57 -4.59 12.28
C ASP A 237 -15.23 -5.98 12.86
N ALA A 238 -14.74 -6.91 12.02
CA ALA A 238 -14.36 -8.23 12.49
C ALA A 238 -13.17 -8.15 13.48
N PRO A 239 -13.18 -8.91 14.60
CA PRO A 239 -12.16 -8.79 15.64
C PRO A 239 -10.72 -8.96 15.15
N ALA A 240 -10.48 -9.88 14.20
CA ALA A 240 -9.16 -10.10 13.62
C ALA A 240 -8.65 -8.87 12.86
N TYR A 241 -9.51 -8.21 12.06
CA TYR A 241 -9.15 -7.00 11.32
C TYR A 241 -8.86 -5.85 12.28
N LEU A 242 -9.76 -5.56 13.22
CA LEU A 242 -9.59 -4.49 14.19
C LEU A 242 -8.30 -4.66 15.02
N SER A 243 -7.99 -5.89 15.42
CA SER A 243 -6.77 -6.19 16.16
C SER A 243 -5.52 -5.94 15.32
N VAL A 244 -5.49 -6.41 14.06
CA VAL A 244 -4.38 -6.15 13.13
C VAL A 244 -4.22 -4.66 12.87
N ARG A 245 -5.30 -3.95 12.51
CA ARG A 245 -5.28 -2.51 12.26
C ARG A 245 -4.72 -1.73 13.45
N ARG A 246 -5.17 -2.03 14.67
CA ARG A 246 -4.66 -1.40 15.91
C ARG A 246 -3.15 -1.59 16.10
N HIS A 247 -2.59 -2.73 15.68
CA HIS A 247 -1.15 -2.98 15.78
C HIS A 247 -0.36 -2.26 14.69
N ILE A 248 -0.90 -2.19 13.46
CA ILE A 248 -0.32 -1.44 12.36
C ILE A 248 -0.29 0.05 12.70
N ASP A 249 -1.40 0.60 13.20
CA ASP A 249 -1.54 2.01 13.61
C ASP A 249 -0.46 2.44 14.62
N LYS A 250 -0.13 1.56 15.58
CA LYS A 250 0.97 1.81 16.54
C LYS A 250 2.35 1.87 15.90
N VAL A 251 2.61 1.04 14.88
CA VAL A 251 3.88 1.07 14.14
C VAL A 251 3.93 2.32 13.27
N LEU A 252 2.82 2.63 12.60
CA LEU A 252 2.67 3.79 11.73
C LEU A 252 2.90 5.09 12.49
N ALA A 253 2.35 5.23 13.70
CA ALA A 253 2.58 6.39 14.57
C ALA A 253 4.05 6.62 14.97
N GLY A 254 4.90 5.59 14.85
CA GLY A 254 6.34 5.67 15.09
C GLY A 254 7.18 5.75 13.81
N CYS A 255 6.56 5.74 12.63
CA CYS A 255 7.27 5.96 11.37
C CYS A 255 7.59 7.45 11.23
N PRO A 256 8.74 7.81 10.62
CA PRO A 256 8.96 9.19 10.23
C PRO A 256 7.77 9.63 9.37
N ALA A 257 7.24 10.82 9.63
CA ALA A 257 6.31 11.42 8.68
C ALA A 257 6.98 11.42 7.30
N VAL A 258 6.20 11.44 6.22
CA VAL A 258 6.73 11.94 4.95
C VAL A 258 7.05 13.41 5.23
N THR A 259 8.23 13.68 5.79
CA THR A 259 8.82 15.00 5.71
C THR A 259 9.31 15.11 4.29
N ASP A 260 9.01 16.23 3.64
CA ASP A 260 9.60 16.64 2.37
C ASP A 260 11.12 16.88 2.51
N ASP A 261 11.84 16.01 3.22
CA ASP A 261 13.28 16.12 3.49
C ASP A 261 14.14 15.57 2.33
N ASP A 262 13.51 15.11 1.24
CA ASP A 262 14.15 14.97 -0.08
C ASP A 262 13.96 16.24 -0.93
N GLN A 263 13.88 17.43 -0.30
CA GLN A 263 14.25 18.69 -0.96
C GLN A 263 15.78 18.78 -1.13
N ASP A 264 16.37 17.81 -1.84
CA ASP A 264 17.59 18.08 -2.59
C ASP A 264 17.19 18.84 -3.87
N GLY A 265 16.98 20.16 -3.74
CA GLY A 265 17.22 21.16 -4.79
C GLY A 265 16.65 20.96 -6.20
N GLY A 266 15.74 20.03 -6.43
CA GLY A 266 15.09 19.78 -7.71
C GLY A 266 13.71 20.41 -7.72
N LEU A 267 13.44 21.29 -8.68
CA LEU A 267 12.09 21.79 -8.97
C LEU A 267 11.19 20.61 -9.39
N GLY A 268 10.51 20.00 -8.42
CA GLY A 268 9.45 19.04 -8.65
C GLY A 268 8.20 19.73 -9.23
N PRO A 269 7.33 19.00 -9.95
CA PRO A 269 6.10 19.57 -10.50
C PRO A 269 5.15 20.05 -9.40
N ASP A 270 4.49 21.18 -9.62
CA ASP A 270 3.55 21.80 -8.68
C ASP A 270 2.43 20.83 -8.26
N ASP A 271 2.23 20.63 -6.95
CA ASP A 271 1.16 19.77 -6.42
C ASP A 271 -0.17 20.52 -6.29
N TYR A 272 -0.97 20.48 -7.35
CA TYR A 272 -2.31 21.10 -7.41
C TYR A 272 -3.39 20.34 -6.63
N SER A 273 -3.06 19.28 -5.88
CA SER A 273 -4.00 18.59 -5.01
C SER A 273 -4.17 19.28 -3.65
N VAL A 274 -3.24 20.17 -3.30
CA VAL A 274 -3.27 20.97 -2.08
C VAL A 274 -3.68 22.41 -2.45
N PRO A 275 -4.60 23.03 -1.70
CA PRO A 275 -4.87 24.45 -1.86
C PRO A 275 -3.61 25.27 -1.60
N SER A 276 -3.35 26.28 -2.44
CA SER A 276 -2.28 27.25 -2.17
C SER A 276 -2.47 27.92 -0.80
N GLU A 277 -1.37 28.24 -0.12
CA GLU A 277 -1.40 28.95 1.16
C GLU A 277 -1.94 30.39 1.01
N ASP A 278 -1.90 30.93 -0.20
CA ASP A 278 -2.38 32.27 -0.56
C ASP A 278 -3.88 32.27 -0.90
N ASP A 279 -4.62 33.24 -0.35
CA ASP A 279 -6.07 33.46 -0.57
C ASP A 279 -7.02 32.28 -0.24
N ARG A 280 -7.40 32.18 1.04
CA ARG A 280 -8.28 31.13 1.61
C ARG A 280 -9.78 31.36 1.39
N ARG A 281 -10.18 32.32 0.55
CA ARG A 281 -11.60 32.54 0.23
C ARG A 281 -12.15 31.38 -0.59
N THR A 282 -13.41 31.05 -0.34
CA THR A 282 -14.16 30.07 -1.13
C THR A 282 -14.32 30.54 -2.58
N LEU A 283 -14.55 29.62 -3.52
CA LEU A 283 -14.83 29.97 -4.91
C LEU A 283 -16.00 30.98 -5.05
N GLN A 284 -17.01 30.87 -4.19
CA GLN A 284 -18.14 31.79 -4.19
C GLN A 284 -17.70 33.22 -3.82
N GLU A 285 -16.95 33.37 -2.74
CA GLU A 285 -16.43 34.67 -2.29
C GLU A 285 -15.52 35.30 -3.36
N LYS A 286 -14.61 34.52 -3.95
CA LYS A 286 -13.72 34.98 -5.04
C LYS A 286 -14.50 35.50 -6.25
N LEU A 287 -15.59 34.82 -6.63
CA LEU A 287 -16.42 35.26 -7.75
C LEU A 287 -17.29 36.48 -7.41
N ILE A 288 -17.75 36.62 -6.17
CA ILE A 288 -18.46 37.81 -5.71
C ILE A 288 -17.54 39.04 -5.75
N ASP A 289 -16.32 38.91 -5.21
CA ASP A 289 -15.35 40.01 -5.17
C ASP A 289 -14.88 40.42 -6.56
N ALA A 290 -14.88 39.48 -7.51
CA ALA A 290 -14.64 39.74 -8.93
C ALA A 290 -15.85 40.32 -9.70
N GLY A 291 -17.02 40.48 -9.07
CA GLY A 291 -18.25 40.92 -9.73
C GLY A 291 -18.88 39.88 -10.67
N ARG A 292 -18.55 38.60 -10.49
CA ARG A 292 -18.94 37.46 -11.35
C ARG A 292 -19.84 36.45 -10.64
N GLU A 293 -20.60 36.89 -9.64
CA GLU A 293 -21.51 36.04 -8.85
C GLU A 293 -22.47 35.22 -9.74
N TYR A 294 -22.93 35.81 -10.85
CA TYR A 294 -23.85 35.19 -11.79
C TYR A 294 -23.32 33.87 -12.40
N ASP A 295 -22.00 33.67 -12.44
CA ASP A 295 -21.34 32.49 -13.03
C ASP A 295 -21.06 31.38 -12.01
N TYR A 296 -21.31 31.61 -10.71
CA TYR A 296 -20.95 30.67 -9.63
C TYR A 296 -21.49 29.25 -9.85
N ALA A 297 -22.78 29.12 -10.25
CA ALA A 297 -23.39 27.82 -10.46
C ALA A 297 -22.69 27.02 -11.57
N ASN A 298 -22.23 27.70 -12.62
CA ASN A 298 -21.51 27.09 -13.72
C ASN A 298 -20.06 26.77 -13.33
N ALA A 299 -19.36 27.71 -12.69
CA ALA A 299 -18.01 27.55 -12.16
C ALA A 299 -17.91 26.35 -11.20
N ASN A 300 -18.79 26.26 -10.20
CA ASN A 300 -18.84 25.17 -9.24
C ASN A 300 -19.08 23.81 -9.93
N ASN A 301 -19.95 23.75 -10.94
CA ASN A 301 -20.20 22.53 -11.71
C ASN A 301 -18.99 22.11 -12.57
N LEU A 302 -18.25 23.06 -13.14
CA LEU A 302 -17.05 22.79 -13.92
C LEU A 302 -15.91 22.29 -13.03
N GLN A 303 -15.65 22.98 -11.92
CA GLN A 303 -14.58 22.63 -11.01
C GLN A 303 -14.81 21.26 -10.35
N ASN A 304 -16.05 20.96 -9.93
CA ASN A 304 -16.41 19.63 -9.40
C ASN A 304 -16.24 18.51 -10.43
N ARG A 305 -16.48 18.78 -11.73
CA ARG A 305 -16.24 17.78 -12.79
C ARG A 305 -14.75 17.51 -12.98
N PHE A 306 -13.92 18.54 -12.88
CA PHE A 306 -12.46 18.40 -12.91
C PHE A 306 -11.97 17.63 -11.67
N ALA A 307 -12.32 18.09 -10.47
CA ALA A 307 -11.94 17.47 -9.19
C ALA A 307 -12.32 15.99 -9.14
N ARG A 308 -13.53 15.64 -9.57
CA ARG A 308 -13.96 14.22 -9.65
C ARG A 308 -13.07 13.40 -10.58
N ARG A 309 -12.59 13.95 -11.70
CA ARG A 309 -11.67 13.23 -12.60
C ARG A 309 -10.27 13.19 -12.03
N TYR A 310 -9.79 14.32 -11.52
CA TYR A 310 -8.47 14.48 -10.91
C TYR A 310 -8.28 13.51 -9.74
N HIS A 311 -9.22 13.46 -8.78
CA HIS A 311 -9.16 12.55 -7.63
C HIS A 311 -9.53 11.10 -7.97
N LYS A 312 -10.45 10.84 -8.91
CA LYS A 312 -10.79 9.46 -9.33
C LYS A 312 -9.69 8.80 -10.15
N LEU A 313 -8.89 9.58 -10.87
CA LEU A 313 -7.77 9.10 -11.70
C LEU A 313 -6.41 9.22 -10.99
N GLY A 314 -6.36 9.78 -9.78
CA GLY A 314 -5.16 9.84 -8.92
C GLY A 314 -4.61 8.49 -8.47
N LEU A 315 -5.24 7.38 -8.88
CA LEU A 315 -4.75 6.00 -8.74
C LEU A 315 -3.86 5.55 -9.92
N PHE A 316 -3.74 6.37 -10.98
CA PHE A 316 -2.90 6.11 -12.16
C PHE A 316 -1.92 7.28 -12.35
N THR A 317 -0.64 7.08 -12.05
CA THR A 317 0.44 8.10 -12.09
C THR A 317 0.51 8.86 -13.41
N GLU A 318 0.37 8.19 -14.55
CA GLU A 318 0.37 8.85 -15.88
C GLU A 318 -0.82 9.80 -16.09
N ALA A 319 -1.98 9.48 -15.53
CA ALA A 319 -3.16 10.34 -15.63
C ALA A 319 -3.01 11.57 -14.72
N LYS A 320 -2.47 11.41 -13.51
CA LYS A 320 -2.19 12.53 -12.58
C LYS A 320 -1.20 13.52 -13.21
N THR A 321 -0.04 13.03 -13.66
CA THR A 321 0.99 13.87 -14.31
C THR A 321 0.44 14.64 -15.51
N ARG A 322 -0.46 14.04 -16.30
CA ARG A 322 -1.11 14.73 -17.43
C ARG A 322 -2.03 15.86 -16.96
N HIS A 323 -2.79 15.68 -15.88
CA HIS A 323 -3.62 16.75 -15.34
C HIS A 323 -2.77 17.86 -14.72
N ASP A 324 -1.70 17.52 -14.00
CA ASP A 324 -0.78 18.51 -13.41
C ASP A 324 -0.12 19.37 -14.49
N THR A 325 0.30 18.76 -15.60
CA THR A 325 0.84 19.50 -16.76
C THR A 325 -0.19 20.46 -17.37
N ILE A 326 -1.47 20.07 -17.44
CA ILE A 326 -2.55 20.94 -17.93
C ILE A 326 -2.79 22.09 -16.95
N LEU A 327 -2.83 21.80 -15.65
CA LEU A 327 -3.05 22.81 -14.60
C LEU A 327 -1.95 23.87 -14.61
N SER A 328 -0.69 23.44 -14.66
CA SER A 328 0.46 24.34 -14.76
C SER A 328 0.42 25.22 -16.01
N ALA A 329 0.08 24.64 -17.17
CA ALA A 329 -0.04 25.41 -18.40
C ALA A 329 -1.20 26.43 -18.38
N VAL A 330 -2.31 26.10 -17.71
CA VAL A 330 -3.45 27.02 -17.53
C VAL A 330 -3.09 28.14 -16.56
N GLU A 331 -2.51 27.79 -15.41
CA GLU A 331 -2.09 28.76 -14.38
C GLU A 331 -1.08 29.76 -14.95
N GLN A 332 0.00 29.28 -15.56
CA GLN A 332 1.05 30.15 -16.09
C GLN A 332 0.49 31.15 -17.11
N ARG A 333 -0.35 30.69 -18.04
CA ARG A 333 -0.96 31.55 -19.07
C ARG A 333 -1.95 32.54 -18.45
N PHE A 334 -2.75 32.10 -17.49
CA PHE A 334 -3.68 32.97 -16.78
C PHE A 334 -2.94 34.08 -16.03
N LEU A 335 -1.92 33.75 -15.24
CA LEU A 335 -1.13 34.72 -14.50
C LEU A 335 -0.43 35.72 -15.43
N THR A 336 0.17 35.21 -16.51
CA THR A 336 0.96 36.03 -17.45
C THR A 336 0.10 36.96 -18.30
N HIS A 337 -1.06 36.51 -18.77
CA HIS A 337 -1.82 37.22 -19.81
C HIS A 337 -3.16 37.79 -19.33
N VAL A 338 -3.71 37.28 -18.23
CA VAL A 338 -5.04 37.66 -17.74
C VAL A 338 -4.92 38.37 -16.39
N TYR A 339 -4.35 37.74 -15.37
CA TYR A 339 -4.30 38.29 -14.02
C TYR A 339 -3.56 39.63 -13.96
N GLY A 340 -2.26 39.63 -14.25
CA GLY A 340 -1.45 40.86 -14.21
C GLY A 340 -1.92 41.92 -15.22
N PRO A 341 -2.02 41.61 -16.53
CA PRO A 341 -2.30 42.62 -17.54
C PRO A 341 -3.74 43.12 -17.61
N LYS A 342 -4.74 42.31 -17.20
CA LYS A 342 -6.16 42.66 -17.35
C LYS A 342 -6.85 42.85 -16.00
N ILE A 343 -6.79 41.85 -15.11
CA ILE A 343 -7.49 41.90 -13.81
C ILE A 343 -6.88 42.99 -12.92
N CYS A 344 -5.56 42.98 -12.67
CA CYS A 344 -4.90 44.00 -11.86
C CYS A 344 -5.05 45.40 -12.48
N ALA A 345 -5.06 45.50 -13.81
CA ALA A 345 -5.30 46.76 -14.53
C ALA A 345 -6.75 47.26 -14.44
N GLY A 346 -7.72 46.42 -14.04
CA GLY A 346 -9.14 46.77 -13.98
C GLY A 346 -9.80 46.86 -15.35
N ALA A 347 -9.37 46.02 -16.29
CA ALA A 347 -10.00 45.91 -17.59
C ALA A 347 -11.47 45.46 -17.45
N PRO A 348 -12.37 45.87 -18.37
CA PRO A 348 -13.75 45.41 -18.36
C PRO A 348 -13.84 43.90 -18.61
N GLU A 349 -14.92 43.27 -18.13
CA GLU A 349 -15.11 41.81 -18.22
C GLU A 349 -15.01 41.28 -19.66
N SER A 350 -15.47 42.04 -20.66
CA SER A 350 -15.35 41.67 -22.07
C SER A 350 -13.90 41.54 -22.54
N GLU A 351 -12.99 42.37 -22.01
CA GLU A 351 -11.56 42.29 -22.32
C GLU A 351 -10.88 41.15 -21.57
N ILE A 352 -11.29 40.86 -20.33
CA ILE A 352 -10.82 39.71 -19.57
C ILE A 352 -11.23 38.41 -20.28
N ALA A 353 -12.49 38.31 -20.72
CA ALA A 353 -13.00 37.18 -21.47
C ALA A 353 -12.27 37.00 -22.81
N ALA A 354 -12.00 38.09 -23.53
CA ALA A 354 -11.23 38.05 -24.78
C ALA A 354 -9.80 37.55 -24.54
N ALA A 355 -9.12 38.07 -23.51
CA ALA A 355 -7.77 37.64 -23.16
C ALA A 355 -7.72 36.17 -22.72
N LEU A 356 -8.73 35.71 -21.97
CA LEU A 356 -8.85 34.30 -21.59
C LEU A 356 -9.01 33.40 -22.83
N GLN A 357 -9.86 33.79 -23.78
CA GLN A 357 -10.07 33.04 -25.01
C GLN A 357 -8.78 33.01 -25.86
N GLU A 358 -8.19 34.18 -26.13
CA GLU A 358 -7.05 34.33 -27.05
C GLU A 358 -5.74 33.76 -26.50
N HIS A 359 -5.46 33.92 -25.20
CA HIS A 359 -4.14 33.63 -24.64
C HIS A 359 -4.09 32.38 -23.75
N VAL A 360 -5.24 31.90 -23.27
CA VAL A 360 -5.33 30.69 -22.44
C VAL A 360 -6.01 29.56 -23.21
N ILE A 361 -7.24 29.77 -23.69
CA ILE A 361 -8.07 28.68 -24.24
C ILE A 361 -7.64 28.26 -25.64
N ASP A 362 -7.52 29.18 -26.59
CA ASP A 362 -7.20 28.87 -27.98
C ASP A 362 -5.82 28.21 -28.13
N PRO A 363 -4.73 28.70 -27.48
CA PRO A 363 -3.42 28.09 -27.59
C PRO A 363 -3.37 26.68 -27.00
N LEU A 364 -4.06 26.42 -25.88
CA LEU A 364 -4.09 25.11 -25.25
C LEU A 364 -4.98 24.11 -26.01
N CYS A 365 -6.06 24.59 -26.66
CA CYS A 365 -6.85 23.74 -27.57
C CYS A 365 -6.07 23.37 -28.84
N ALA A 366 -5.20 24.26 -29.33
CA ALA A 366 -4.43 24.08 -30.54
C ALA A 366 -3.15 23.24 -30.34
N SER A 367 -2.63 23.16 -29.10
CA SER A 367 -1.44 22.38 -28.78
C SER A 367 -1.69 20.87 -28.85
N SER A 368 -0.73 20.13 -29.41
CA SER A 368 -0.71 18.66 -29.36
C SER A 368 0.00 18.09 -28.13
N GLU A 369 0.71 18.93 -27.36
CA GLU A 369 1.58 18.52 -26.25
C GLU A 369 0.81 17.83 -25.10
N HIS A 370 -0.46 18.21 -24.89
CA HIS A 370 -1.31 17.67 -23.82
C HIS A 370 -2.44 16.76 -24.34
N GLY A 371 -2.36 16.37 -25.62
CA GLY A 371 -3.42 15.71 -26.37
C GLY A 371 -4.59 16.65 -26.72
N LYS A 372 -5.65 16.12 -27.33
CA LYS A 372 -6.79 16.93 -27.79
C LYS A 372 -7.60 17.50 -26.61
N LEU A 373 -7.31 18.74 -26.23
CA LEU A 373 -8.07 19.47 -25.21
C LEU A 373 -9.31 20.14 -25.83
N THR A 374 -10.37 20.25 -25.03
CA THR A 374 -11.57 21.00 -25.41
C THR A 374 -11.62 22.28 -24.59
N ASN A 375 -12.30 23.31 -25.11
CA ASN A 375 -12.58 24.55 -24.38
C ASN A 375 -13.17 24.24 -22.99
N SER A 376 -14.11 23.30 -22.90
CA SER A 376 -14.70 22.87 -21.63
C SER A 376 -13.68 22.24 -20.66
N THR A 377 -12.68 21.52 -21.14
CA THR A 377 -11.63 20.93 -20.29
C THR A 377 -10.75 22.02 -19.67
N ILE A 378 -10.42 23.06 -20.44
CA ILE A 378 -9.60 24.16 -19.98
C ILE A 378 -10.36 25.01 -18.95
N LEU A 379 -11.64 25.29 -19.20
CA LEU A 379 -12.49 25.97 -18.22
C LEU A 379 -12.65 25.17 -16.93
N GLN A 380 -12.76 23.84 -17.02
CA GLN A 380 -12.79 22.94 -15.86
C GLN A 380 -11.49 23.06 -15.03
N ALA A 381 -10.32 23.06 -15.67
CA ALA A 381 -9.04 23.25 -15.01
C ALA A 381 -8.92 24.64 -14.36
N LEU A 382 -9.38 25.68 -15.05
CA LEU A 382 -9.33 27.07 -14.59
C LEU A 382 -10.14 27.27 -13.29
N TYR A 383 -11.39 26.81 -13.25
CA TYR A 383 -12.19 26.93 -12.03
C TYR A 383 -11.69 26.00 -10.91
N TYR A 384 -11.04 24.89 -11.25
CA TYR A 384 -10.37 24.05 -10.26
C TYR A 384 -9.21 24.77 -9.60
N LEU A 385 -8.33 25.41 -10.37
CA LEU A 385 -7.25 26.27 -9.85
C LEU A 385 -7.80 27.41 -8.97
N THR A 386 -8.95 27.97 -9.34
CA THR A 386 -9.59 29.04 -8.56
C THR A 386 -10.03 28.55 -7.18
N GLU A 387 -10.65 27.36 -7.10
CA GLU A 387 -11.03 26.77 -5.83
C GLU A 387 -9.80 26.40 -4.99
N GLN A 388 -8.79 25.80 -5.61
CA GLN A 388 -7.53 25.43 -4.95
C GLN A 388 -6.62 26.63 -4.68
N CYS A 389 -7.12 27.85 -4.84
CA CYS A 389 -6.41 29.10 -4.51
C CYS A 389 -5.13 29.39 -5.30
N HIS A 390 -4.90 28.68 -6.40
CA HIS A 390 -3.74 28.90 -7.28
C HIS A 390 -3.92 30.12 -8.20
N ILE A 391 -5.16 30.55 -8.46
CA ILE A 391 -5.44 31.77 -9.22
C ILE A 391 -6.54 32.63 -8.60
N GLN A 392 -6.43 33.95 -8.81
CA GLN A 392 -7.34 34.97 -8.30
C GLN A 392 -8.08 35.70 -9.43
N TRP A 393 -9.26 36.22 -9.14
CA TRP A 393 -10.13 36.89 -10.12
C TRP A 393 -10.37 38.37 -9.85
N ASP A 394 -9.93 38.83 -8.70
CA ASP A 394 -10.07 40.18 -8.18
C ASP A 394 -8.69 40.82 -8.03
N LYS A 395 -8.69 42.14 -7.80
CA LYS A 395 -7.46 42.90 -7.56
C LYS A 395 -6.98 42.63 -6.13
N PRO A 396 -5.66 42.57 -5.91
CA PRO A 396 -5.10 42.48 -4.57
C PRO A 396 -5.45 43.68 -3.68
#